data_AF-A0AAD3DAC7-F1
#
_entry.id   AF-A0AAD3DAC7-F1
#
_cell.length_a   1.000
_cell.length_b   1.000
_cell.length_c   1.000
_cell.angle_alpha   90.00
_cell.angle_beta   90.00
_cell.angle_gamma   90.00
#
_symmetry.space_group_name_H-M   'P 1'
#
loop_
_entity.id
_entity.type
_entity.pdbx_description
1 polymer ?
#
loop_
_entity_poly.entity_id
_entity_poly.type
_entity_poly.pdbx_seq_one_letter_code
_entity_poly.pdbx_strand_id
1 'polypeptide(L)'
;MSGLVLQKGRKYFVPSTHTWLKITSLFSDTKNFKYMTQVQLQFEVGITDRGLDDIGDITSIQFPVHLMSASSTQQNTWHKVRKDQEILNIHWDAHLITKADELYHTIWETIDEKTTIKSPVDGVCIGVNDFSAQNMKYRVHSDKSLFSMRTSMDHLQELNDQGQLMDCKEYTNYVKTLEAGIFFDPDQS
;
A
#
# COMPACT_ATOMS: atom_id res chain seq x y z
N MET A 1 -12.92 15.30 17.83
CA MET A 1 -11.92 14.41 17.20
C MET A 1 -10.64 15.23 17.07
N SER A 2 -9.56 14.81 17.72
CA SER A 2 -8.28 15.51 17.61
C SER A 2 -7.74 15.25 16.21
N GLY A 3 -7.69 16.28 15.37
CA GLY A 3 -7.16 16.16 14.02
C GLY A 3 -5.71 15.68 14.06
N LEU A 4 -5.42 14.58 13.37
CA LEU A 4 -4.08 14.04 13.28
C LEU A 4 -3.18 15.04 12.53
N VAL A 5 -2.04 15.37 13.15
CA VAL A 5 -1.11 16.38 12.62
C VAL A 5 -0.15 15.70 11.67
N LEU A 6 -0.19 16.11 10.40
CA LEU A 6 0.68 15.61 9.33
C LEU A 6 2.11 16.15 9.53
N GLN A 7 3.07 15.23 9.66
CA GLN A 7 4.46 15.51 10.00
C GLN A 7 5.41 14.71 9.11
N LYS A 8 6.48 15.38 8.64
CA LYS A 8 7.56 14.74 7.88
C LYS A 8 8.20 13.62 8.71
N GLY A 9 8.48 12.50 8.04
CA GLY A 9 9.13 11.32 8.63
C GLY A 9 8.19 10.38 9.38
N ARG A 10 6.98 10.81 9.74
CA ARG A 10 5.98 9.98 10.41
C ARG A 10 5.24 9.09 9.41
N LYS A 11 4.93 7.85 9.83
CA LYS A 11 4.05 6.93 9.10
C LYS A 11 2.60 7.16 9.50
N TYR A 12 1.74 7.19 8.50
CA TYR A 12 0.29 7.19 8.60
C TYR A 12 -0.23 5.93 7.91
N PHE A 13 -1.35 5.39 8.34
CA PHE A 13 -1.83 4.10 7.91
C PHE A 13 -3.21 4.24 7.28
N VAL A 14 -3.42 3.52 6.18
CA VAL A 14 -4.67 3.50 5.43
C VAL A 14 -5.31 2.13 5.67
N PRO A 15 -6.34 2.03 6.53
CA PRO A 15 -6.88 0.75 6.98
C PRO A 15 -7.54 -0.06 5.86
N SER A 16 -8.14 0.61 4.87
CA SER A 16 -8.83 -0.05 3.76
C SER A 16 -7.92 -0.82 2.81
N THR A 17 -6.64 -0.46 2.75
CA THR A 17 -5.64 -1.06 1.85
C THR A 17 -4.48 -1.68 2.61
N HIS A 18 -4.48 -1.62 3.94
CA HIS A 18 -3.36 -2.06 4.79
C HIS A 18 -1.99 -1.51 4.34
N THR A 19 -1.98 -0.27 3.85
CA THR A 19 -0.77 0.45 3.41
C THR A 19 -0.39 1.55 4.39
N TRP A 20 0.89 1.90 4.43
CA TRP A 20 1.37 3.08 5.13
C TRP A 20 1.86 4.15 4.17
N LEU A 21 1.74 5.41 4.61
CA LEU A 21 2.21 6.63 3.97
C LEU A 21 3.29 7.26 4.84
N LYS A 22 4.45 7.59 4.28
CA LYS A 22 5.51 8.32 5.00
C LYS A 22 5.85 9.60 4.27
N ILE A 23 5.56 10.74 4.88
CA ILE A 23 5.86 12.05 4.30
C ILE A 23 7.38 12.24 4.25
N THR A 24 7.94 12.42 3.04
CA THR A 24 9.39 12.59 2.83
C THR A 24 9.78 14.03 2.57
N SER A 25 8.95 14.78 1.85
CA SER A 25 9.24 16.17 1.51
C SER A 25 7.99 17.03 1.40
N LEU A 26 8.16 18.33 1.65
CA LEU A 26 7.19 19.38 1.46
C LEU A 26 7.72 20.30 0.36
N PHE A 27 6.86 20.66 -0.59
CA PHE A 27 7.15 21.59 -1.66
C PHE A 27 6.11 22.69 -1.65
N SER A 28 6.52 23.94 -1.76
CA SER A 28 5.61 25.04 -2.11
C SER A 28 5.80 25.32 -3.59
N ASP A 29 4.78 25.12 -4.42
CA ASP A 29 4.87 25.55 -5.81
C ASP A 29 4.59 27.07 -5.86
N THR A 30 5.66 27.86 -5.94
CA THR A 30 5.58 29.33 -5.99
C THR A 30 5.45 29.87 -7.42
N LYS A 31 5.22 29.01 -8.42
CA LYS A 31 5.41 29.39 -9.83
C LYS A 31 4.41 30.38 -10.41
N ASN A 32 3.37 30.85 -9.70
CA ASN A 32 2.52 31.94 -10.17
C ASN A 32 2.02 32.83 -9.04
N PHE A 33 2.54 34.07 -8.99
CA PHE A 33 2.30 35.12 -7.99
C PHE A 33 0.84 35.68 -7.91
N LYS A 34 -0.18 34.90 -8.29
CA LYS A 34 -1.59 35.36 -8.29
C LYS A 34 -2.62 34.43 -7.64
N TYR A 35 -2.24 33.22 -7.23
CA TYR A 35 -3.14 32.27 -6.58
C TYR A 35 -2.43 31.62 -5.39
N MET A 36 -3.19 31.28 -4.33
CA MET A 36 -2.68 30.72 -3.08
C MET A 36 -1.62 29.63 -3.35
N THR A 37 -0.46 29.73 -2.68
CA THR A 37 0.57 28.70 -2.71
C THR A 37 -0.01 27.38 -2.22
N GLN A 38 -0.24 26.45 -3.14
CA GLN A 38 -0.60 25.08 -2.79
C GLN A 38 0.65 24.34 -2.34
N VAL A 39 0.64 23.88 -1.10
CA VAL A 39 1.70 23.02 -0.57
C VAL A 39 1.50 21.62 -1.13
N GLN A 40 2.49 21.13 -1.86
CA GLN A 40 2.55 19.74 -2.31
C GLN A 40 3.40 18.91 -1.35
N LEU A 41 2.95 17.69 -1.10
CA LEU A 41 3.63 16.70 -0.29
C LEU A 41 4.17 15.61 -1.21
N GLN A 42 5.39 15.16 -0.95
CA GLN A 42 5.87 13.87 -1.44
C GLN A 42 5.90 12.88 -0.29
N PHE A 43 5.43 11.68 -0.57
CA PHE A 43 5.38 10.59 0.39
C PHE A 43 5.74 9.27 -0.27
N GLU A 44 6.30 8.39 0.54
CA GLU A 44 6.50 6.98 0.20
C GLU A 44 5.28 6.20 0.65
N VAL A 45 4.90 5.19 -0.14
CA VAL A 45 3.85 4.25 0.19
C VAL A 45 4.46 2.87 0.33
N GLY A 46 4.12 2.15 1.38
CA GLY A 46 4.44 0.72 1.52
C GLY A 46 3.27 -0.06 2.07
N ILE A 47 3.45 -1.37 2.21
CA ILE A 47 2.45 -2.28 2.78
C ILE A 47 2.76 -2.53 4.25
N THR A 48 1.74 -2.83 5.07
CA THR A 48 1.92 -3.17 6.50
C THR A 48 2.14 -4.67 6.69
N ASP A 49 2.56 -5.11 7.89
CA ASP A 49 2.66 -6.54 8.21
C ASP A 49 1.33 -7.26 7.97
N ARG A 50 0.22 -6.69 8.47
CA ARG A 50 -1.12 -7.24 8.22
C ARG A 50 -1.46 -7.37 6.73
N GLY A 51 -1.03 -6.41 5.90
CA GLY A 51 -1.24 -6.48 4.46
C GLY A 51 -0.35 -7.51 3.76
N LEU A 52 0.77 -7.90 4.38
CA LEU A 52 1.65 -8.96 3.90
C LEU A 52 1.17 -10.35 4.34
N ASP A 53 0.47 -10.47 5.47
CA ASP A 53 -0.01 -11.76 5.97
C ASP A 53 -0.93 -12.49 4.97
N ASP A 54 -1.63 -11.74 4.11
CA ASP A 54 -2.51 -12.28 3.07
C ASP A 54 -1.77 -12.53 1.74
N ILE A 55 -0.44 -12.36 1.70
CA ILE A 55 0.40 -12.56 0.51
C ILE A 55 1.31 -13.76 0.76
N GLY A 56 1.17 -14.78 -0.09
CA GLY A 56 2.04 -15.96 -0.07
C GLY A 56 3.47 -15.68 -0.57
N ASP A 57 4.10 -16.70 -1.10
CA ASP A 57 5.43 -16.60 -1.68
C ASP A 57 5.39 -15.82 -2.99
N ILE A 58 6.03 -14.64 -3.01
CA ILE A 58 5.97 -13.72 -4.15
C ILE A 58 6.72 -14.30 -5.36
N THR A 59 5.99 -14.47 -6.46
CA THR A 59 6.49 -15.02 -7.73
C THR A 59 6.86 -13.93 -8.72
N SER A 60 6.10 -12.83 -8.79
CA SER A 60 6.42 -11.68 -9.64
C SER A 60 5.78 -10.38 -9.18
N ILE A 61 6.38 -9.25 -9.55
CA ILE A 61 5.82 -7.92 -9.34
C ILE A 61 5.71 -7.24 -10.69
N GLN A 62 4.49 -6.79 -11.03
CA GLN A 62 4.16 -6.21 -12.32
C GLN A 62 3.54 -4.83 -12.16
N PHE A 63 3.85 -3.94 -13.10
CA PHE A 63 3.22 -2.63 -13.21
C PHE A 63 2.00 -2.72 -14.12
N PRO A 64 0.87 -2.08 -13.78
CA PRO A 64 -0.24 -1.92 -14.71
C PRO A 64 0.22 -1.21 -15.99
N VAL A 65 -0.33 -1.64 -17.13
CA VAL A 65 0.03 -1.11 -18.47
C VAL A 65 -0.10 0.42 -18.55
N HIS A 66 -1.06 1.01 -17.83
CA HIS A 66 -1.28 2.46 -17.83
C HIS A 66 -0.18 3.27 -17.10
N LEU A 67 0.69 2.60 -16.33
CA LEU A 67 1.88 3.18 -15.71
C LEU A 67 3.17 2.79 -16.44
N MET A 68 3.07 1.93 -17.47
CA MET A 68 4.20 1.63 -18.34
C MET A 68 4.29 2.72 -19.42
N SER A 69 5.26 3.63 -19.29
CA SER A 69 5.59 4.56 -20.39
C SER A 69 6.16 3.77 -21.58
N ALA A 70 5.66 4.02 -22.79
CA ALA A 70 6.06 3.36 -24.03
C ALA A 70 7.50 3.66 -24.51
N SER A 71 8.36 4.23 -23.66
CA SER A 71 9.78 4.49 -23.99
C SER A 71 10.71 3.89 -22.92
N SER A 72 11.45 2.89 -23.36
CA SER A 72 12.30 1.99 -22.58
C SER A 72 13.60 2.61 -22.04
N THR A 73 13.64 3.91 -21.69
CA THR A 73 14.90 4.55 -21.28
C THR A 73 14.80 5.65 -20.22
N GLN A 74 13.63 5.96 -19.67
CA GLN A 74 13.53 6.90 -18.53
C GLN A 74 12.57 6.40 -17.45
N GLN A 75 13.16 5.90 -16.34
CA GLN A 75 12.50 5.53 -15.07
C GLN A 75 11.85 6.71 -14.31
N ASN A 76 11.42 7.78 -14.99
CA ASN A 76 11.02 9.03 -14.34
C ASN A 76 9.80 9.68 -15.00
N THR A 77 8.79 8.88 -15.32
CA THR A 77 7.52 9.38 -15.85
C THR A 77 6.54 9.61 -14.71
N TRP A 78 6.17 10.87 -14.56
CA TRP A 78 5.18 11.31 -13.58
C TRP A 78 3.79 10.93 -14.09
N HIS A 79 3.19 9.91 -13.50
CA HIS A 79 1.85 9.44 -13.90
C HIS A 79 0.79 9.97 -12.94
N LYS A 80 -0.20 10.69 -13.45
CA LYS A 80 -1.36 11.09 -12.65
C LYS A 80 -2.21 9.85 -12.33
N VAL A 81 -2.49 9.64 -11.06
CA VAL A 81 -3.26 8.50 -10.56
C VAL A 81 -4.36 8.99 -9.64
N ARG A 82 -5.48 8.27 -9.65
CA ARG A 82 -6.60 8.49 -8.73
C ARG A 82 -6.49 7.57 -7.52
N LYS A 83 -7.13 7.95 -6.41
CA LYS A 83 -7.38 7.06 -5.28
C LYS A 83 -8.02 5.76 -5.78
N ASP A 84 -7.60 4.65 -5.19
CA ASP A 84 -7.98 3.28 -5.50
C ASP A 84 -7.59 2.78 -6.90
N GLN A 85 -6.87 3.59 -7.69
CA GLN A 85 -6.29 3.16 -8.97
C GLN A 85 -5.14 2.19 -8.74
N GLU A 86 -5.07 1.13 -9.54
CA GLU A 86 -4.02 0.12 -9.43
C GLU A 86 -2.64 0.71 -9.72
N ILE A 87 -1.67 0.45 -8.84
CA ILE A 87 -0.27 0.90 -8.99
C ILE A 87 0.68 -0.27 -9.19
N LEU A 88 0.44 -1.37 -8.46
CA LEU A 88 1.31 -2.54 -8.45
C LEU A 88 0.48 -3.81 -8.38
N ASN A 89 0.88 -4.82 -9.12
CA ASN A 89 0.34 -6.18 -9.01
C ASN A 89 1.43 -7.10 -8.47
N ILE A 90 1.16 -7.76 -7.35
CA ILE A 90 2.03 -8.74 -6.72
C ILE A 90 1.41 -10.11 -6.99
N HIS A 91 2.06 -10.93 -7.80
CA HIS A 91 1.71 -12.34 -7.99
C HIS A 91 2.42 -13.17 -6.94
N TRP A 92 1.71 -14.14 -6.37
CA TRP A 92 2.20 -14.99 -5.31
C TRP A 92 1.55 -16.35 -5.37
N ASP A 93 2.26 -17.36 -4.87
CA ASP A 93 1.72 -18.70 -4.67
C ASP A 93 1.73 -19.09 -3.18
N ALA A 94 0.85 -19.99 -2.81
CA ALA A 94 0.81 -20.57 -1.47
C ALA A 94 0.40 -22.03 -1.52
N HIS A 95 0.85 -22.81 -0.55
CA HIS A 95 0.49 -24.21 -0.42
C HIS A 95 -0.52 -24.40 0.72
N LEU A 96 -1.72 -24.85 0.36
CA LEU A 96 -2.71 -25.32 1.30
C LEU A 96 -2.46 -26.80 1.61
N ILE A 97 -2.38 -27.12 2.89
CA ILE A 97 -2.48 -28.51 3.36
C ILE A 97 -3.96 -28.86 3.40
N THR A 98 -4.42 -29.66 2.43
CA THR A 98 -5.80 -30.18 2.45
C THR A 98 -5.88 -31.45 3.31
N LYS A 99 -7.07 -31.74 3.87
CA LYS A 99 -7.28 -32.81 4.86
C LYS A 99 -6.68 -34.13 4.39
N ALA A 100 -5.84 -34.73 5.25
CA ALA A 100 -5.42 -36.11 5.11
C ALA A 100 -6.65 -37.02 5.07
N ASP A 101 -6.75 -37.89 4.06
CA ASP A 101 -7.60 -39.05 4.20
C ASP A 101 -7.03 -39.97 5.30
N GLU A 102 -7.81 -40.96 5.73
CA GLU A 102 -7.46 -41.89 6.82
C GLU A 102 -6.20 -42.74 6.53
N LEU A 103 -5.50 -42.49 5.40
CA LEU A 103 -4.35 -43.22 4.90
C LEU A 103 -3.11 -42.36 4.59
N TYR A 104 -2.82 -41.33 5.39
CA TYR A 104 -1.52 -40.60 5.40
C TYR A 104 -1.07 -40.00 4.05
N HIS A 105 -1.99 -39.57 3.19
CA HIS A 105 -1.62 -38.83 1.99
C HIS A 105 -1.95 -37.35 2.14
N THR A 106 -0.91 -36.54 2.37
CA THR A 106 -1.02 -35.08 2.31
C THR A 106 -1.16 -34.67 0.84
N ILE A 107 -2.32 -34.11 0.49
CA ILE A 107 -2.52 -33.47 -0.81
C ILE A 107 -2.16 -31.99 -0.66
N TRP A 108 -1.13 -31.57 -1.38
CA TRP A 108 -0.73 -30.17 -1.49
C TRP A 108 -1.53 -29.53 -2.61
N GLU A 109 -2.38 -28.56 -2.26
CA GLU A 109 -3.02 -27.70 -3.25
C GLU A 109 -2.21 -26.40 -3.34
N THR A 110 -1.85 -26.01 -4.56
CA THR A 110 -1.15 -24.74 -4.81
C THR A 110 -2.18 -23.71 -5.23
N ILE A 111 -2.27 -22.63 -4.46
CA ILE A 111 -2.98 -21.41 -4.86
C ILE A 111 -1.99 -20.54 -5.62
N ASP A 112 -2.41 -19.99 -6.76
CA ASP A 112 -1.73 -18.93 -7.49
C ASP A 112 -2.67 -17.73 -7.59
N GLU A 113 -2.30 -16.65 -6.92
CA GLU A 113 -3.15 -15.48 -6.74
C GLU A 113 -2.40 -14.16 -7.02
N LYS A 114 -3.17 -13.08 -7.04
CA LYS A 114 -2.68 -11.73 -7.32
C LYS A 114 -3.24 -10.73 -6.33
N THR A 115 -2.34 -10.06 -5.62
CA THR A 115 -2.68 -8.91 -4.76
C THR A 115 -2.36 -7.61 -5.48
N THR A 116 -3.35 -6.73 -5.60
CA THR A 116 -3.20 -5.43 -6.25
C THR A 116 -3.04 -4.33 -5.21
N ILE A 117 -1.90 -3.64 -5.24
CA ILE A 117 -1.66 -2.43 -4.45
C ILE A 117 -2.23 -1.24 -5.21
N LYS A 118 -3.15 -0.56 -4.54
CA LYS A 118 -3.85 0.61 -5.08
C LYS A 118 -3.27 1.90 -4.54
N SER A 119 -3.52 2.98 -5.27
CA SER A 119 -3.16 4.31 -4.85
C SER A 119 -4.02 4.74 -3.66
N PRO A 120 -3.41 5.13 -2.53
CA PRO A 120 -4.18 5.53 -1.35
C PRO A 120 -4.81 6.92 -1.49
N VAL A 121 -4.34 7.75 -2.43
CA VAL A 121 -4.73 9.15 -2.57
C VAL A 121 -4.70 9.58 -4.05
N ASP A 122 -5.41 10.64 -4.41
CA ASP A 122 -5.24 11.26 -5.72
C ASP A 122 -3.88 11.95 -5.80
N GLY A 123 -3.19 11.83 -6.94
CA GLY A 123 -1.90 12.48 -7.08
C GLY A 123 -1.10 12.10 -8.30
N VAL A 124 0.21 12.18 -8.17
CA VAL A 124 1.19 11.84 -9.20
C VAL A 124 2.12 10.77 -8.64
N CYS A 125 2.16 9.60 -9.28
CA CYS A 125 3.18 8.59 -9.02
C CYS A 125 4.50 9.07 -9.64
N ILE A 126 5.52 9.22 -8.78
CA ILE A 126 6.81 9.80 -9.15
C ILE A 126 7.81 8.71 -9.51
N GLY A 127 7.70 7.55 -8.87
CA GLY A 127 8.58 6.43 -9.09
C GLY A 127 8.10 5.21 -8.33
N VAL A 128 8.49 4.05 -8.83
CA VAL A 128 8.27 2.77 -8.16
C VAL A 128 9.62 2.14 -7.89
N ASN A 129 9.77 1.47 -6.76
CA ASN A 129 11.04 0.86 -6.41
C ASN A 129 11.39 -0.25 -7.40
N ASP A 130 12.67 -0.35 -7.72
CA ASP A 130 13.17 -1.35 -8.65
C ASP A 130 13.15 -2.74 -8.00
N PHE A 131 12.35 -3.63 -8.59
CA PHE A 131 12.20 -5.01 -8.17
C PHE A 131 12.90 -6.01 -9.12
N SER A 132 14.06 -5.65 -9.72
CA SER A 132 14.76 -6.48 -10.74
C SER A 132 15.95 -7.37 -10.27
N ALA A 133 16.72 -7.05 -9.23
CA ALA A 133 17.84 -7.88 -8.70
C ALA A 133 17.43 -9.24 -8.04
N GLN A 134 18.32 -10.19 -7.77
CA GLN A 134 17.92 -11.55 -7.34
C GLN A 134 17.33 -11.62 -5.91
N ASN A 135 16.25 -12.42 -5.75
CA ASN A 135 15.37 -12.68 -4.57
C ASN A 135 14.18 -11.72 -4.34
N MET A 136 12.99 -12.11 -4.85
CA MET A 136 11.74 -11.33 -4.74
C MET A 136 11.13 -11.29 -3.32
N LYS A 137 11.29 -12.36 -2.54
CA LYS A 137 10.76 -12.49 -1.16
C LYS A 137 11.29 -11.44 -0.17
N TYR A 138 12.51 -10.90 -0.38
CA TYR A 138 13.09 -9.88 0.51
C TYR A 138 12.78 -8.43 0.07
N ARG A 139 11.98 -8.26 -0.98
CA ARG A 139 11.73 -6.94 -1.59
C ARG A 139 10.50 -6.24 -1.05
N VAL A 140 9.44 -6.99 -0.83
CA VAL A 140 8.21 -6.48 -0.25
C VAL A 140 8.30 -6.79 1.24
N HIS A 141 8.50 -5.75 2.04
CA HIS A 141 8.61 -5.84 3.49
C HIS A 141 7.87 -4.66 4.10
N SER A 142 7.35 -4.84 5.31
CA SER A 142 6.48 -3.85 5.94
C SER A 142 7.17 -2.52 6.28
N ASP A 143 8.50 -2.50 6.27
CA ASP A 143 9.32 -1.32 6.50
C ASP A 143 9.79 -0.64 5.21
N LYS A 144 9.70 -1.31 4.06
CA LYS A 144 10.19 -0.83 2.75
C LYS A 144 9.07 -0.18 1.96
N SER A 145 9.40 0.96 1.34
CA SER A 145 8.50 1.58 0.39
C SER A 145 8.32 0.67 -0.83
N LEU A 146 7.16 0.75 -1.45
CA LEU A 146 6.84 0.15 -2.73
C LEU A 146 6.98 1.20 -3.82
N PHE A 147 6.36 2.37 -3.64
CA PHE A 147 6.37 3.47 -4.60
C PHE A 147 6.34 4.83 -3.90
N SER A 148 6.59 5.90 -4.66
CA SER A 148 6.56 7.29 -4.21
C SER A 148 5.53 8.10 -4.96
N MET A 149 4.83 8.97 -4.26
CA MET A 149 3.76 9.80 -4.80
C MET A 149 3.85 11.26 -4.35
N ARG A 150 3.21 12.14 -5.12
CA ARG A 150 2.99 13.56 -4.83
C ARG A 150 1.50 13.85 -4.78
N THR A 151 1.05 14.58 -3.77
CA THR A 151 -0.33 15.08 -3.65
C THR A 151 -0.36 16.46 -2.99
N SER A 152 -1.50 17.14 -2.98
CA SER A 152 -1.66 18.41 -2.25
C SER A 152 -1.85 18.16 -0.74
N MET A 153 -1.36 19.08 0.08
CA MET A 153 -1.59 19.07 1.52
C MET A 153 -3.09 19.06 1.84
N ASP A 154 -3.87 19.86 1.12
CA ASP A 154 -5.32 19.96 1.32
C ASP A 154 -6.02 18.61 1.11
N HIS A 155 -5.62 17.86 0.07
CA HIS A 155 -6.21 16.54 -0.18
C HIS A 155 -5.84 15.53 0.90
N LEU A 156 -4.58 15.53 1.37
CA LEU A 156 -4.18 14.64 2.46
C LEU A 156 -4.89 14.99 3.78
N GLN A 157 -5.12 16.28 4.03
CA GLN A 157 -5.89 16.74 5.18
C GLN A 157 -7.37 16.35 5.08
N GLU A 158 -7.97 16.42 3.88
CA GLU A 158 -9.34 15.95 3.65
C GLU A 158 -9.49 14.46 3.99
N LEU A 159 -8.56 13.61 3.56
CA LEU A 159 -8.56 12.18 3.88
C LEU A 159 -8.43 11.92 5.39
N ASN A 160 -7.62 12.74 6.06
CA ASN A 160 -7.48 12.71 7.51
C ASN A 160 -8.78 13.08 8.22
N ASP A 161 -9.44 14.16 7.76
CA ASP A 161 -10.71 14.63 8.33
C ASP A 161 -11.86 13.65 8.07
N GLN A 162 -11.78 12.87 6.98
CA GLN A 162 -12.67 11.74 6.68
C GLN A 162 -12.37 10.48 7.51
N GLY A 163 -11.33 10.48 8.36
CA GLY A 163 -10.94 9.33 9.18
C GLY A 163 -10.34 8.17 8.38
N GLN A 164 -9.82 8.45 7.18
CA GLN A 164 -9.21 7.43 6.30
C GLN A 164 -7.71 7.25 6.56
N LEU A 165 -7.13 8.11 7.39
CA LEU A 165 -5.76 8.01 7.87
C LEU A 165 -5.76 7.76 9.36
N MET A 166 -4.92 6.82 9.78
CA MET A 166 -4.70 6.47 11.18
C MET A 166 -3.23 6.70 11.53
N ASP A 167 -2.96 7.04 12.79
CA ASP A 167 -1.61 6.91 13.32
C ASP A 167 -1.27 5.45 13.67
N CYS A 168 -0.03 5.21 14.07
CA CYS A 168 0.44 3.86 14.41
C CYS A 168 -0.37 3.21 15.55
N LYS A 169 -0.75 3.99 16.57
CA LYS A 169 -1.49 3.47 17.73
C LYS A 169 -2.92 3.14 17.35
N GLU A 170 -3.57 4.02 16.60
CA GLU A 170 -4.92 3.82 16.06
C GLU A 170 -4.96 2.61 15.14
N TYR A 171 -4.00 2.48 14.22
CA TYR A 171 -3.92 1.33 13.32
C TYR A 171 -3.68 0.01 14.06
N THR A 172 -2.81 0.00 15.07
CA THR A 172 -2.57 -1.20 15.89
C THR A 172 -3.83 -1.65 16.61
N ASN A 173 -4.61 -0.71 17.14
CA ASN A 173 -5.88 -1.03 17.78
C ASN A 173 -6.91 -1.54 16.76
N TYR A 174 -6.98 -0.93 15.58
CA TYR A 174 -7.83 -1.38 14.48
C TYR A 174 -7.52 -2.84 14.10
N VAL A 175 -6.24 -3.19 13.89
CA VAL A 175 -5.83 -4.56 13.56
C VAL A 175 -6.23 -5.54 14.68
N LYS A 176 -5.98 -5.20 15.95
CA LYS A 176 -6.41 -6.02 17.09
C LYS A 176 -7.93 -6.23 17.14
N THR A 177 -8.72 -5.22 16.80
CA THR A 177 -10.19 -5.36 16.75
C THR A 177 -10.66 -6.26 15.61
N LEU A 178 -9.97 -6.23 14.46
CA LEU A 178 -10.24 -7.15 13.36
C LEU A 178 -9.94 -8.60 13.78
N GLU A 179 -8.76 -8.82 14.37
CA GLU A 179 -8.36 -10.15 14.86
C GLU A 179 -9.32 -10.66 15.93
N ALA A 180 -9.71 -9.82 16.90
CA ALA A 180 -10.66 -10.19 17.94
C ALA A 180 -12.07 -10.48 17.38
N GLY A 181 -12.48 -9.81 16.31
CA GLY A 181 -13.75 -10.04 15.63
C GLY A 181 -13.80 -11.37 14.86
N ILE A 182 -12.67 -11.88 14.38
CA ILE A 182 -12.56 -13.19 13.73
C ILE A 182 -12.80 -14.35 14.73
N PHE A 183 -12.60 -14.12 16.03
CA PHE A 183 -12.84 -15.13 17.08
C PHE A 183 -14.30 -15.23 17.57
N PHE A 184 -15.20 -14.33 17.13
CA PHE A 184 -16.64 -14.42 17.42
C PHE A 184 -17.38 -14.98 16.20
N ASP A 185 -17.34 -16.30 16.04
CA ASP A 185 -18.26 -17.03 15.17
C ASP A 185 -19.59 -17.25 15.93
N PRO A 186 -20.72 -16.63 15.53
CA PRO A 186 -21.99 -16.76 16.24
C PRO A 186 -22.72 -18.10 16.01
N ASP A 187 -22.18 -19.03 15.20
CA ASP A 187 -22.80 -20.34 14.94
C ASP A 187 -22.47 -21.42 16.00
N GLN A 188 -22.02 -21.01 17.19
CA GLN A 188 -21.91 -21.88 18.38
C GLN A 188 -22.96 -21.49 19.44
N SER A 189 -24.24 -21.66 19.12
CA SER A 189 -25.33 -21.73 20.13
C SER A 189 -26.46 -22.63 19.68
#